data_AF-A0A9P6RVU9-F1
#
_entry.id   AF-A0A9P6RVU9-F1
#
_cell.length_a   1.000
_cell.length_b   1.000
_cell.length_c   1.000
_cell.angle_alpha   90.00
_cell.angle_beta   90.00
_cell.angle_gamma   90.00
#
_symmetry.space_group_name_H-M   'P 1'
#
loop_
_entity.id
_entity.type
_entity.pdbx_description
1 polymer ?
#
loop_
_entity_poly.entity_id
_entity_poly.type
_entity_poly.pdbx_seq_one_letter_code
_entity_poly.pdbx_strand_id
1 'polypeptide(L)'
;MFPDSCGYDKNTIFKCTRTGQPQKKEKCEDDEACVTLSDGAVCTKNDCKCPTDGDVCGSVFPQNCKITTDDLYTCVKGEDPVLKEDCGTGGCIATKASSMTAAAAVFQGAAATDKCVEDPCKCQENGDVCGSTFSEECKYPKDTLYECSGNGATPTEKEACEEGKCTVTVGDDKCRNDKCICPTGGTYKICGSQLPEECKAYKNGIYDCSAG
;
A
#
# COMPACT_ATOMS: atom_id res chain seq x y z
N MET A 1 13.69 16.68 8.01
CA MET A 1 13.39 17.98 8.65
C MET A 1 14.15 18.07 9.97
N PHE A 2 14.55 19.28 10.38
CA PHE A 2 15.15 19.50 11.69
C PHE A 2 14.05 19.53 12.79
N PRO A 3 14.32 19.05 14.01
CA PRO A 3 13.42 19.22 15.15
C PRO A 3 13.21 20.69 15.51
N ASP A 4 12.04 21.02 16.07
CA ASP A 4 11.69 22.38 16.53
C ASP A 4 12.66 22.91 17.60
N SER A 5 13.28 22.01 18.36
CA SER A 5 14.29 22.34 19.37
C SER A 5 15.58 22.95 18.80
N CYS A 6 15.82 22.84 17.50
CA CYS A 6 17.03 23.36 16.87
C CYS A 6 16.96 24.86 16.50
N GLY A 7 15.77 25.49 16.56
CA GLY A 7 15.62 26.93 16.29
C GLY A 7 15.89 27.35 14.83
N TYR A 8 15.86 26.42 13.89
CA TYR A 8 16.02 26.73 12.46
C TYR A 8 14.71 27.22 11.84
N ASP A 9 14.81 28.23 10.97
CA ASP A 9 13.70 28.70 10.15
C ASP A 9 13.15 27.55 9.29
N LYS A 10 11.89 27.14 9.52
CA LYS A 10 11.24 26.06 8.76
C LYS A 10 11.12 26.39 7.25
N ASN A 11 11.15 27.68 6.89
CA ASN A 11 11.06 28.16 5.51
C ASN A 11 12.43 28.57 4.92
N THR A 12 13.47 27.79 5.21
CA THR A 12 14.83 28.07 4.75
C THR A 12 15.50 26.79 4.30
N ILE A 13 16.11 26.83 3.12
CA ILE A 13 16.95 25.77 2.58
C ILE A 13 18.30 25.85 3.27
N PHE A 14 18.70 24.74 3.90
CA PHE A 14 20.01 24.58 4.50
C PHE A 14 20.86 23.60 3.70
N LYS A 15 22.17 23.87 3.63
CA LYS A 15 23.17 22.95 3.08
C LYS A 15 24.10 22.49 4.19
N CYS A 16 24.27 21.19 4.36
CA CYS A 16 25.24 20.65 5.30
C CYS A 16 26.67 20.84 4.79
N THR A 17 27.56 21.35 5.64
CA THR A 17 29.00 21.44 5.35
C THR A 17 29.70 20.10 5.60
N ARG A 18 31.00 20.01 5.25
CA ARG A 18 31.84 18.84 5.60
C ARG A 18 31.95 18.58 7.10
N THR A 19 31.69 19.59 7.95
CA THR A 19 31.69 19.45 9.41
C THR A 19 30.32 19.03 9.96
N GLY A 20 29.33 18.79 9.09
CA GLY A 20 27.97 18.40 9.48
C GLY A 20 27.11 19.56 9.97
N GLN A 21 27.62 20.80 9.94
CA GLN A 21 26.86 21.97 10.37
C GLN A 21 25.96 22.48 9.24
N PRO A 22 24.67 22.71 9.48
CA PRO A 22 23.77 23.28 8.49
C PRO A 22 24.10 24.77 8.29
N GLN A 23 24.38 25.16 7.05
CA GLN A 23 24.52 26.55 6.64
C GLN A 23 23.29 26.99 5.86
N LYS A 24 22.75 28.15 6.22
CA LYS A 24 21.64 28.79 5.50
C LYS A 24 22.08 29.03 4.06
N LYS A 25 21.40 28.40 3.11
CA LYS A 25 21.64 28.56 1.67
C LYS A 25 20.73 29.65 1.12
N GLU A 26 19.44 29.54 1.40
CA GLU A 26 18.41 30.38 0.79
C GLU A 26 17.16 30.39 1.67
N LYS A 27 16.53 31.55 1.86
CA LYS A 27 15.24 31.68 2.56
C LYS A 27 14.16 31.81 1.49
N CYS A 28 13.11 31.03 1.59
CA CYS A 28 11.98 31.15 0.66
C CYS A 28 11.19 32.42 0.97
N GLU A 29 10.62 33.04 -0.06
CA GLU A 29 9.78 34.24 0.07
C GLU A 29 8.51 33.94 0.88
N ASP A 30 7.80 34.99 1.32
CA ASP A 30 6.61 34.85 2.16
C ASP A 30 5.45 34.10 1.45
N ASP A 31 5.43 34.10 0.11
CA ASP A 31 4.50 33.34 -0.72
C ASP A 31 5.02 31.95 -1.13
N GLU A 32 6.21 31.57 -0.67
CA GLU A 32 6.86 30.29 -0.97
C GLU A 32 6.99 29.41 0.28
N ALA A 33 7.01 28.10 0.08
CA ALA A 33 7.32 27.08 1.07
C ALA A 33 8.58 26.30 0.68
N CYS A 34 9.44 26.07 1.67
CA CYS A 34 10.57 25.17 1.58
C CYS A 34 10.07 23.72 1.64
N VAL A 35 10.01 23.05 0.49
CA VAL A 35 9.65 21.64 0.39
C VAL A 35 10.91 20.80 0.20
N THR A 36 10.94 19.61 0.80
CA THR A 36 12.08 18.69 0.66
C THR A 36 11.78 17.69 -0.46
N LEU A 37 12.58 17.71 -1.52
CA LEU A 37 12.58 16.72 -2.58
C LEU A 37 13.77 15.78 -2.41
N SER A 38 13.78 14.67 -3.14
CA SER A 38 14.90 13.71 -3.19
C SER A 38 16.25 14.34 -3.56
N ASP A 39 16.25 15.41 -4.36
CA ASP A 39 17.46 16.14 -4.80
C ASP A 39 17.84 17.33 -3.92
N GLY A 40 17.11 17.52 -2.81
CA GLY A 40 17.30 18.60 -1.86
C GLY A 40 16.05 19.43 -1.65
N ALA A 41 16.16 20.46 -0.83
CA ALA A 41 15.05 21.36 -0.58
C ALA A 41 14.97 22.45 -1.65
N VAL A 42 13.74 22.79 -2.07
CA VAL A 42 13.44 23.85 -3.04
C VAL A 42 12.39 24.79 -2.47
N CYS A 43 12.43 26.05 -2.86
CA CYS A 43 11.34 26.99 -2.61
C CYS A 43 10.29 26.82 -3.71
N THR A 44 9.06 26.55 -3.32
CA THR A 44 7.93 26.39 -4.22
C THR A 44 6.82 27.31 -3.74
N LYS A 45 6.09 27.93 -4.67
CA LYS A 45 4.95 28.77 -4.31
C LYS A 45 3.95 27.95 -3.49
N ASN A 46 3.30 28.61 -2.52
CA ASN A 46 2.23 28.02 -1.71
C ASN A 46 0.92 27.79 -2.50
N ASP A 47 1.01 27.48 -3.79
CA ASP A 47 -0.13 27.30 -4.69
C ASP A 47 -0.67 25.86 -4.68
N CYS A 48 -0.04 24.96 -3.92
CA CYS A 48 -0.42 23.54 -3.81
C CYS A 48 -0.47 22.83 -5.16
N LYS A 49 0.22 23.36 -6.17
CA LYS A 49 0.26 22.80 -7.50
C LYS A 49 1.38 21.77 -7.62
N CYS A 50 1.20 20.88 -8.57
CA CYS A 50 2.19 19.86 -8.90
C CYS A 50 3.49 20.51 -9.40
N PRO A 51 4.64 20.22 -8.76
CA PRO A 51 5.93 20.79 -9.18
C PRO A 51 6.46 20.16 -10.47
N THR A 52 6.10 18.90 -10.73
CA THR A 52 6.56 18.07 -11.85
C THR A 52 5.43 17.18 -12.36
N ASP A 53 5.55 16.70 -13.60
CA ASP A 53 4.66 15.67 -14.14
C ASP A 53 5.01 14.29 -13.56
N GLY A 54 4.01 13.44 -13.32
CA GLY A 54 4.20 12.06 -12.86
C GLY A 54 3.51 11.75 -11.54
N ASP A 55 3.81 10.60 -10.94
CA ASP A 55 3.27 10.25 -9.62
C ASP A 55 4.22 10.74 -8.53
N VAL A 56 3.66 11.47 -7.55
CA VAL A 56 4.40 12.05 -6.43
C VAL A 56 3.72 11.72 -5.11
N CYS A 57 4.51 11.53 -4.05
CA CYS A 57 3.97 11.43 -2.70
C CYS A 57 3.40 12.77 -2.22
N GLY A 58 2.34 12.71 -1.42
CA GLY A 58 1.73 13.88 -0.79
C GLY A 58 2.69 14.70 0.08
N SER A 59 3.78 14.07 0.55
CA SER A 59 4.87 14.71 1.30
C SER A 59 5.63 15.78 0.52
N VAL A 60 5.47 15.83 -0.81
CA VAL A 60 6.02 16.87 -1.68
C VAL A 60 5.28 18.21 -1.50
N PHE A 61 4.03 18.17 -1.04
CA PHE A 61 3.21 19.37 -0.88
C PHE A 61 3.35 19.96 0.53
N PRO A 62 3.29 21.30 0.66
CA PRO A 62 3.34 21.92 1.97
C PRO A 62 2.07 21.64 2.79
N GLN A 63 2.21 21.65 4.12
CA GLN A 63 1.14 21.21 5.06
C GLN A 63 -0.16 22.03 4.98
N ASN A 64 -0.08 23.26 4.45
CA ASN A 64 -1.25 24.12 4.24
C ASN A 64 -2.19 23.61 3.12
N CYS A 65 -1.71 22.69 2.26
CA CYS A 65 -2.46 22.19 1.11
C CYS A 65 -3.56 21.20 1.46
N LYS A 66 -3.67 20.74 2.72
CA LYS A 66 -4.62 19.70 3.15
C LYS A 66 -4.52 18.40 2.35
N ILE A 67 -3.34 18.14 1.80
CA ILE A 67 -2.98 16.91 1.10
C ILE A 67 -2.39 15.96 2.14
N THR A 68 -2.82 14.70 2.12
CA THR A 68 -2.32 13.64 2.99
C THR A 68 -0.91 13.27 2.55
N THR A 69 0.07 13.43 3.45
CA THR A 69 1.50 13.29 3.13
C THR A 69 1.90 11.88 2.69
N ASP A 70 1.09 10.91 3.09
CA ASP A 70 1.34 9.49 2.96
C ASP A 70 0.74 8.93 1.68
N ASP A 71 -0.09 9.68 0.96
CA ASP A 71 -0.80 9.21 -0.23
C ASP A 71 -0.03 9.48 -1.52
N LEU A 72 -0.36 8.73 -2.57
CA LEU A 72 0.21 8.88 -3.90
C LEU A 72 -0.73 9.71 -4.78
N TYR A 73 -0.19 10.73 -5.44
CA TYR A 73 -0.93 11.63 -6.31
C TYR A 73 -0.40 11.57 -7.74
N THR A 74 -1.30 11.58 -8.71
CA THR A 74 -0.94 11.84 -10.11
C THR A 74 -0.88 13.33 -10.33
N CYS A 75 0.23 13.79 -10.91
CA CYS A 75 0.52 15.19 -11.11
C CYS A 75 0.76 15.56 -12.57
N VAL A 76 0.20 16.72 -12.94
CA VAL A 76 0.54 17.47 -14.15
C VAL A 76 1.10 18.81 -13.70
N LYS A 77 2.28 19.18 -14.16
CA LYS A 77 3.00 20.37 -13.71
C LYS A 77 2.13 21.63 -13.79
N GLY A 78 1.96 22.30 -12.64
CA GLY A 78 1.15 23.51 -12.49
C GLY A 78 -0.35 23.28 -12.25
N GLU A 79 -0.82 22.03 -12.29
CA GLU A 79 -2.20 21.65 -11.99
C GLU A 79 -2.38 21.19 -10.54
N ASP A 80 -3.64 21.04 -10.11
CA ASP A 80 -3.95 20.47 -8.81
C ASP A 80 -3.63 18.97 -8.79
N PRO A 81 -2.98 18.46 -7.72
CA PRO A 81 -2.69 17.04 -7.58
C PRO A 81 -3.99 16.24 -7.46
N VAL A 82 -4.06 15.13 -8.20
CA VAL A 82 -5.20 14.22 -8.17
C VAL A 82 -4.80 12.98 -7.38
N LEU A 83 -5.54 12.67 -6.31
CA LEU A 83 -5.30 11.46 -5.51
C LEU A 83 -5.38 10.24 -6.43
N LYS A 84 -4.26 9.52 -6.51
CA LYS A 84 -4.15 8.28 -7.28
C LYS A 84 -4.44 7.08 -6.42
N GLU A 85 -3.82 7.02 -5.25
CA GLU A 85 -3.88 5.89 -4.34
C GLU A 85 -3.66 6.37 -2.89
N ASP A 86 -4.53 5.93 -1.98
CA ASP A 86 -4.37 6.12 -0.54
C ASP A 86 -3.41 5.04 -0.03
N CYS A 87 -2.22 5.42 0.40
CA CYS A 87 -1.21 4.45 0.84
C CYS A 87 -1.39 4.05 2.32
N GLY A 88 -2.37 4.62 3.01
CA GLY A 88 -2.69 4.35 4.40
C GLY A 88 -1.47 4.43 5.32
N THR A 89 -1.36 3.48 6.25
CA THR A 89 -0.24 3.43 7.21
C THR A 89 1.09 2.98 6.61
N GLY A 90 1.09 2.42 5.39
CA GLY A 90 2.32 2.07 4.69
C GLY A 90 3.10 3.33 4.28
N GLY A 91 2.37 4.41 3.97
CA GLY A 91 2.95 5.66 3.51
C GLY A 91 3.41 5.58 2.06
N CYS A 92 3.90 6.70 1.55
CA CYS A 92 4.42 6.79 0.19
C CYS A 92 5.95 6.95 0.23
N ILE A 93 6.66 6.11 -0.52
CA ILE A 93 8.11 6.25 -0.71
C ILE A 93 8.36 7.10 -1.95
N ALA A 94 8.93 8.27 -1.69
CA ALA A 94 9.50 9.10 -2.75
C ALA A 94 10.72 8.40 -3.36
N THR A 95 10.64 8.01 -4.63
CA THR A 95 11.79 7.43 -5.32
C THR A 95 12.71 8.54 -5.78
N LYS A 96 14.02 8.36 -5.62
CA LYS A 96 15.02 9.39 -5.96
C LYS A 96 15.04 9.83 -7.42
N ALA A 97 14.31 9.15 -8.32
CA ALA A 97 14.30 9.50 -9.73
C ALA A 97 13.05 10.29 -10.19
N SER A 98 12.06 10.53 -9.32
CA SER A 98 10.95 11.45 -9.59
C SER A 98 11.39 12.93 -9.68
N SER A 99 12.62 13.25 -9.27
CA SER A 99 13.20 14.60 -9.31
C SER A 99 14.31 14.77 -10.36
N MET A 100 14.64 13.73 -11.13
CA MET A 100 15.67 13.85 -12.16
C MET A 100 15.20 14.77 -13.28
N THR A 101 16.03 15.75 -13.64
CA THR A 101 15.94 16.38 -14.96
C THR A 101 15.98 15.29 -16.04
N ALA A 102 15.20 15.43 -17.11
CA ALA A 102 15.12 14.47 -18.22
C ALA A 102 16.49 14.01 -18.78
N ALA A 103 17.57 14.74 -18.52
CA ALA A 103 18.94 14.39 -18.90
C ALA A 103 19.55 13.17 -18.16
N ALA A 104 19.03 12.78 -16.99
CA ALA A 104 19.55 11.63 -16.23
C ALA A 104 18.74 10.32 -16.42
N ALA A 105 17.55 10.38 -17.02
CA ALA A 105 16.67 9.23 -17.26
C ALA A 105 17.10 8.33 -18.45
N VAL A 106 18.22 8.63 -19.12
CA VAL A 106 18.60 7.98 -20.39
C VAL A 106 19.22 6.59 -20.23
N PHE A 107 19.61 6.17 -19.01
CA PHE A 107 20.34 4.89 -18.84
C PHE A 107 19.55 3.74 -18.19
N GLN A 108 18.34 3.97 -17.67
CA GLN A 108 17.43 2.91 -17.23
C GLN A 108 16.01 3.35 -17.61
N GLY A 109 15.40 2.68 -18.58
CA GLY A 109 14.11 3.03 -19.18
C GLY A 109 12.88 2.86 -18.28
N ALA A 110 12.98 3.17 -17.00
CA ALA A 110 11.87 3.24 -16.07
C ALA A 110 11.90 4.63 -15.42
N ALA A 111 10.90 5.47 -15.75
CA ALA A 111 10.62 6.65 -14.97
C ALA A 111 10.40 6.17 -13.52
N ALA A 112 11.27 6.58 -12.60
CA ALA A 112 11.01 6.25 -11.20
C ALA A 112 9.85 7.13 -10.77
N THR A 113 8.72 6.46 -10.56
CA THR A 113 7.51 7.03 -10.00
C THR A 113 7.52 6.72 -8.52
N ASP A 114 7.05 7.67 -7.72
CA ASP A 114 6.75 7.40 -6.31
C ASP A 114 5.74 6.26 -6.20
N LYS A 115 5.79 5.49 -5.12
CA LYS A 115 4.91 4.35 -4.88
C LYS A 115 4.52 4.27 -3.42
N CYS A 116 3.32 3.76 -3.18
CA CYS A 116 2.92 3.35 -1.85
C CYS A 116 3.86 2.26 -1.33
N VAL A 117 4.22 2.34 -0.04
CA VAL A 117 4.86 1.23 0.66
C VAL A 117 3.76 0.23 0.94
N GLU A 118 3.92 -0.95 0.40
CA GLU A 118 3.10 -2.08 0.76
C GLU A 118 3.49 -2.46 2.19
N ASP A 119 2.70 -2.06 3.20
CA ASP A 119 2.84 -2.59 4.55
C ASP A 119 2.46 -4.07 4.48
N PRO A 120 3.40 -5.01 4.74
CA PRO A 120 3.14 -6.43 4.58
C PRO A 120 2.13 -6.97 5.61
N CYS A 121 1.69 -6.12 6.55
CA CYS A 121 0.69 -6.40 7.56
C CYS A 121 -0.68 -5.76 7.27
N LYS A 122 -0.84 -5.15 6.09
CA LYS A 122 -2.10 -4.55 5.66
C LYS A 122 -2.64 -5.28 4.44
N CYS A 123 -3.95 -5.13 4.27
CA CYS A 123 -4.65 -5.67 3.12
C CYS A 123 -4.17 -4.99 1.84
N GLN A 124 -3.85 -5.77 0.82
CA GLN A 124 -3.49 -5.23 -0.51
C GLN A 124 -4.75 -4.93 -1.35
N GLU A 125 -5.83 -5.65 -1.08
CA GLU A 125 -7.09 -5.52 -1.81
C GLU A 125 -8.30 -5.77 -0.89
N ASN A 126 -9.50 -5.52 -1.41
CA ASN A 126 -10.74 -5.85 -0.74
C ASN A 126 -11.06 -7.34 -0.95
N GLY A 127 -11.42 -8.03 0.11
CA GLY A 127 -11.80 -9.44 0.05
C GLY A 127 -11.48 -10.19 1.34
N ASP A 128 -11.71 -11.48 1.33
CA ASP A 128 -11.26 -12.36 2.41
C ASP A 128 -9.86 -12.91 2.10
N VAL A 129 -8.95 -12.85 3.07
CA VAL A 129 -7.55 -13.28 2.92
C VAL A 129 -7.09 -14.14 4.10
N CYS A 130 -6.29 -15.16 3.82
CA CYS A 130 -5.70 -15.99 4.84
C CYS A 130 -4.59 -15.25 5.60
N GLY A 131 -4.49 -15.48 6.90
CA GLY A 131 -3.41 -14.96 7.74
C GLY A 131 -2.01 -15.35 7.22
N SER A 132 -1.91 -16.47 6.51
CA SER A 132 -0.69 -16.94 5.84
C SER A 132 -0.22 -16.05 4.69
N THR A 133 -1.09 -15.18 4.16
CA THR A 133 -0.76 -14.24 3.06
C THR A 133 0.03 -13.04 3.57
N PHE A 134 -0.08 -12.71 4.86
CA PHE A 134 0.71 -11.65 5.49
C PHE A 134 2.11 -12.14 5.87
N SER A 135 3.05 -11.19 6.00
CA SER A 135 4.41 -11.50 6.49
C SER A 135 4.38 -12.06 7.92
N GLU A 136 5.34 -12.94 8.24
CA GLU A 136 5.47 -13.51 9.59
C GLU A 136 5.72 -12.45 10.67
N GLU A 137 6.27 -11.29 10.28
CA GLU A 137 6.53 -10.16 11.17
C GLU A 137 5.23 -9.56 11.74
N CYS A 138 4.11 -9.76 11.04
CA CYS A 138 2.79 -9.23 11.39
C CYS A 138 2.10 -10.00 12.52
N LYS A 139 2.57 -11.22 12.80
CA LYS A 139 2.04 -12.10 13.86
C LYS A 139 0.56 -12.46 13.71
N TYR A 140 0.01 -12.41 12.50
CA TYR A 140 -1.32 -12.94 12.21
C TYR A 140 -1.28 -14.48 12.23
N PRO A 141 -2.20 -15.15 12.96
CA PRO A 141 -2.40 -16.59 12.85
C PRO A 141 -2.59 -17.03 11.39
N LYS A 142 -1.72 -17.93 10.92
CA LYS A 142 -1.71 -18.39 9.52
C LYS A 142 -3.01 -19.06 9.09
N ASP A 143 -3.70 -19.70 10.03
CA ASP A 143 -4.94 -20.45 9.83
C ASP A 143 -6.20 -19.65 10.12
N THR A 144 -6.13 -18.32 10.16
CA THR A 144 -7.30 -17.45 10.35
C THR A 144 -7.64 -16.75 9.05
N LEU A 145 -8.92 -16.71 8.71
CA LEU A 145 -9.46 -15.91 7.62
C LEU A 145 -9.74 -14.49 8.13
N TYR A 146 -9.22 -13.51 7.40
CA TYR A 146 -9.36 -12.10 7.68
C TYR A 146 -10.21 -11.43 6.59
N GLU A 147 -11.05 -10.48 7.00
CA GLU A 147 -11.79 -9.60 6.10
C GLU A 147 -11.00 -8.31 5.89
N CYS A 148 -10.79 -7.95 4.62
CA CYS A 148 -10.13 -6.73 4.19
C CYS A 148 -11.15 -5.79 3.56
N SER A 149 -11.35 -4.61 4.17
CA SER A 149 -12.29 -3.60 3.64
C SER A 149 -11.75 -2.82 2.44
N GLY A 150 -10.46 -2.93 2.14
CA GLY A 150 -9.78 -2.25 1.03
C GLY A 150 -8.26 -2.26 1.17
N ASN A 151 -7.56 -1.73 0.16
CA ASN A 151 -6.10 -1.56 0.20
C ASN A 151 -5.68 -0.69 1.41
N GLY A 152 -4.60 -1.06 2.08
CA GLY A 152 -4.08 -0.40 3.28
C GLY A 152 -4.90 -0.64 4.55
N ALA A 153 -6.05 -1.33 4.47
CA ALA A 153 -6.89 -1.60 5.63
C ALA A 153 -6.20 -2.55 6.61
N THR A 154 -6.54 -2.40 7.90
CA THR A 154 -6.12 -3.38 8.92
C THR A 154 -7.02 -4.61 8.79
N PRO A 155 -6.47 -5.80 8.56
CA PRO A 155 -7.26 -7.01 8.42
C PRO A 155 -8.03 -7.28 9.71
N THR A 156 -9.32 -7.61 9.58
CA THR A 156 -10.20 -7.91 10.72
C THR A 156 -10.46 -9.42 10.75
N GLU A 157 -10.26 -10.06 11.89
CA GLU A 157 -10.52 -11.51 12.03
C GLU A 157 -11.98 -11.82 11.72
N LYS A 158 -12.21 -12.69 10.73
CA LYS A 158 -13.54 -13.11 10.28
C LYS A 158 -13.89 -14.47 10.86
N GLU A 159 -13.03 -15.46 10.65
CA GLU A 159 -13.18 -16.80 11.21
C GLU A 159 -11.81 -17.49 11.39
N ALA A 160 -11.65 -18.27 12.46
CA ALA A 160 -10.48 -19.13 12.64
C ALA A 160 -10.73 -20.48 11.95
N CYS A 161 -9.89 -20.85 10.98
CA CYS A 161 -9.91 -22.16 10.37
C CYS A 161 -9.22 -23.19 11.28
N GLU A 162 -9.44 -24.48 11.01
CA GLU A 162 -8.59 -25.52 11.58
C GLU A 162 -7.17 -25.44 10.97
N GLU A 163 -6.17 -25.97 11.66
CA GLU A 163 -4.76 -25.92 11.26
C GLU A 163 -4.55 -26.44 9.82
N GLY A 164 -3.93 -25.63 8.97
CA GLY A 164 -3.66 -25.89 7.56
C GLY A 164 -4.87 -25.76 6.63
N LYS A 165 -6.01 -25.23 7.11
CA LYS A 165 -7.27 -25.22 6.34
C LYS A 165 -7.64 -23.87 5.74
N CYS A 166 -6.88 -22.81 5.96
CA CYS A 166 -7.08 -21.58 5.20
C CYS A 166 -6.48 -21.77 3.81
N THR A 167 -7.32 -21.80 2.77
CA THR A 167 -6.88 -22.00 1.38
C THR A 167 -6.88 -20.70 0.61
N VAL A 168 -5.70 -20.35 0.08
CA VAL A 168 -5.53 -19.19 -0.81
C VAL A 168 -6.11 -19.51 -2.18
N THR A 169 -7.06 -18.70 -2.66
CA THR A 169 -7.70 -18.91 -3.98
C THR A 169 -7.55 -17.70 -4.89
N VAL A 170 -7.94 -17.84 -6.16
CA VAL A 170 -8.01 -16.69 -7.07
C VAL A 170 -9.29 -15.94 -6.74
N GLY A 171 -9.18 -14.90 -5.90
CA GLY A 171 -10.29 -14.16 -5.30
C GLY A 171 -10.31 -14.33 -3.78
N ASP A 172 -11.50 -14.37 -3.18
CA ASP A 172 -11.65 -14.52 -1.72
C ASP A 172 -11.14 -15.87 -1.21
N ASP A 173 -10.21 -15.82 -0.26
CA ASP A 173 -9.72 -16.96 0.50
C ASP A 173 -10.84 -17.56 1.37
N LYS A 174 -10.71 -18.85 1.68
CA LYS A 174 -11.75 -19.58 2.40
C LYS A 174 -11.16 -20.57 3.37
N CYS A 175 -11.82 -20.73 4.51
CA CYS A 175 -11.60 -21.91 5.34
C CYS A 175 -12.14 -23.16 4.63
N ARG A 176 -11.24 -24.07 4.29
CA ARG A 176 -11.55 -25.40 3.79
C ARG A 176 -12.17 -26.23 4.91
N ASN A 177 -13.48 -26.45 4.83
CA ASN A 177 -14.13 -27.46 5.66
C ASN A 177 -13.92 -28.84 5.04
N ASP A 178 -12.93 -29.59 5.54
CA ASP A 178 -12.64 -30.95 5.10
C ASP A 178 -13.81 -31.93 5.31
N LYS A 179 -14.81 -31.52 6.09
CA LYS A 179 -16.06 -32.27 6.27
C LYS A 179 -16.89 -32.32 4.99
N CYS A 180 -16.68 -31.40 4.05
CA CYS A 180 -17.37 -31.35 2.76
C CYS A 180 -16.51 -31.87 1.61
N ILE A 181 -15.53 -32.72 1.91
CA ILE A 181 -14.79 -33.43 0.87
C ILE A 181 -15.60 -34.66 0.47
N CYS A 182 -15.55 -34.97 -0.82
CA CYS A 182 -16.03 -36.23 -1.32
C CYS A 182 -15.37 -37.41 -0.58
N PRO A 183 -16.12 -38.45 -0.19
CA PRO A 183 -15.54 -39.64 0.41
C PRO A 183 -14.40 -40.18 -0.47
N THR A 184 -13.26 -40.49 0.13
CA THR A 184 -11.98 -40.63 -0.56
C THR A 184 -11.99 -41.70 -1.65
N GLY A 185 -11.51 -41.36 -2.85
CA GLY A 185 -10.92 -42.32 -3.81
C GLY A 185 -11.68 -42.58 -5.13
N GLY A 186 -11.92 -41.56 -5.96
CA GLY A 186 -12.26 -41.74 -7.37
C GLY A 186 -12.90 -40.51 -8.04
N THR A 187 -12.88 -40.45 -9.38
CA THR A 187 -13.74 -39.55 -10.17
C THR A 187 -15.13 -40.16 -10.24
N TYR A 188 -16.00 -39.75 -9.32
CA TYR A 188 -17.40 -40.20 -9.32
C TYR A 188 -18.36 -39.07 -8.93
N LYS A 189 -19.60 -39.25 -9.34
CA LYS A 189 -20.70 -38.35 -9.03
C LYS A 189 -21.30 -38.77 -7.69
N ILE A 190 -21.43 -37.83 -6.75
CA ILE A 190 -22.14 -38.04 -5.48
C ILE A 190 -23.46 -37.28 -5.45
N CYS A 191 -24.43 -37.82 -4.72
CA CYS A 191 -25.63 -37.06 -4.36
C CYS A 191 -25.29 -36.12 -3.21
N GLY A 192 -25.86 -34.91 -3.19
CA GLY A 192 -25.69 -33.97 -2.08
C GLY A 192 -26.18 -34.48 -0.73
N SER A 193 -27.04 -35.52 -0.73
CA SER A 193 -27.41 -36.27 0.48
C SER A 193 -26.29 -37.11 1.08
N GLN A 194 -25.21 -37.36 0.34
CA GLN A 194 -24.02 -38.10 0.80
C GLN A 194 -22.97 -37.17 1.43
N LEU A 195 -23.17 -35.85 1.36
CA LEU A 195 -22.38 -34.86 2.08
C LEU A 195 -23.00 -34.61 3.46
N PRO A 196 -22.19 -34.32 4.50
CA PRO A 196 -22.70 -33.93 5.80
C PRO A 196 -23.71 -32.77 5.72
N GLU A 197 -24.73 -32.75 6.59
CA GLU A 197 -25.77 -31.70 6.56
C GLU A 197 -25.20 -30.28 6.74
N GLU A 198 -24.07 -30.17 7.44
CA GLU A 198 -23.28 -28.94 7.60
C GLU A 198 -22.75 -28.36 6.27
N CYS A 199 -22.67 -29.16 5.20
CA CYS A 199 -22.25 -28.72 3.87
C CYS A 199 -23.34 -28.01 3.07
N LYS A 200 -24.59 -27.97 3.57
CA LYS A 200 -25.75 -27.35 2.89
C LYS A 200 -25.91 -27.75 1.42
N ALA A 201 -25.43 -28.94 1.04
CA ALA A 201 -25.57 -29.45 -0.31
C ALA A 201 -27.04 -29.71 -0.62
N TYR A 202 -27.45 -29.43 -1.85
CA TYR A 202 -28.80 -29.73 -2.29
C TYR A 202 -28.98 -31.26 -2.25
N LYS A 203 -29.89 -31.75 -1.40
CA LYS A 203 -30.04 -33.20 -1.14
C LYS A 203 -30.24 -34.02 -2.42
N ASN A 204 -30.82 -33.42 -3.46
CA ASN A 204 -31.07 -34.06 -4.77
C ASN A 204 -30.11 -33.61 -5.89
N GLY A 205 -29.07 -32.83 -5.55
CA GLY A 205 -28.06 -32.37 -6.49
C GLY A 205 -27.01 -33.45 -6.73
N ILE A 206 -26.54 -33.57 -7.97
CA ILE A 206 -25.40 -34.43 -8.32
C ILE A 206 -24.15 -33.55 -8.40
N TYR A 207 -23.14 -33.90 -7.60
CA TYR A 207 -21.86 -33.18 -7.51
C TYR A 207 -20.76 -34.03 -8.13
N ASP A 208 -19.95 -33.44 -9.00
CA ASP A 208 -18.79 -34.10 -9.61
C ASP A 208 -17.57 -33.99 -8.68
N CYS A 209 -17.14 -35.12 -8.13
CA CYS A 209 -15.93 -35.20 -7.31
C CYS A 209 -14.72 -35.40 -8.22
N SER A 210 -13.96 -34.34 -8.42
CA SER A 210 -12.63 -34.43 -9.04
C SER A 210 -11.64 -34.80 -7.94
N ALA A 211 -10.93 -35.92 -8.08
CA ALA A 211 -9.88 -36.28 -7.14
C ALA A 211 -8.82 -35.16 -7.12
N GLY A 212 -8.70 -34.48 -5.98
CA GLY A 212 -7.62 -33.55 -5.66
C GLY A 212 -6.72 -34.16 -4.61
#